data_AF-A0A932EHM1-F1
#
_entry.id   AF-A0A932EHM1-F1
#
_cell.length_a   1.000
_cell.length_b   1.000
_cell.length_c   1.000
_cell.angle_alpha   90.00
_cell.angle_beta   90.00
_cell.angle_gamma   90.00
#
_symmetry.space_group_name_H-M   'P 1'
#
loop_
_entity.id
_entity.type
_entity.pdbx_description
1 polymer ?
#
loop_
_entity_poly.entity_id
_entity_poly.type
_entity_poly.pdbx_seq_one_letter_code
_entity_poly.pdbx_strand_id
1 'polypeptide(L)'
;MKAVIALIAFLFFLHFVRPALAVELLSDGFESGIGSWSSSGGGATATISAELARTGIYSLKVQHDKTSSYGFQKTISNTEGGMFYRASGYGKTTDVNVASYFIRIAWYASTDGSGSQLSSPNDSNSSTTINGDWVLLTIDSIQAPSTANSAKVRLVLTSVSSGQTAYVYFDDILFEESIAPTSTPTPTPSPTNTPTPTKTPTPSPTHSPTPTLTPKPSTASLSGEILPTAVLGESIESDLVGKNVLISNKSKNPNANFQKMSIAIGGIFLIACAILFFRFYLKNKKQQEV
;
A
#
# COMPACT_ATOMS: atom_id res chain seq x y z
N MET A 1 32.51 42.13 -3.13
CA MET A 1 32.45 41.25 -1.95
C MET A 1 31.00 40.85 -1.58
N LYS A 2 30.07 41.79 -1.36
CA LYS A 2 28.65 41.47 -1.06
C LYS A 2 27.92 40.63 -2.12
N ALA A 3 28.18 40.87 -3.41
CA ALA A 3 27.60 40.10 -4.51
C ALA A 3 28.13 38.65 -4.58
N VAL A 4 29.38 38.41 -4.18
CA VAL A 4 29.99 37.07 -4.17
C VAL A 4 29.45 36.24 -3.00
N ILE A 5 29.24 36.86 -1.83
CA ILE A 5 28.62 36.21 -0.68
C ILE A 5 27.15 35.87 -0.97
N ALA A 6 26.41 36.75 -1.65
CA ALA A 6 25.04 36.48 -2.08
C ALA A 6 24.96 35.36 -3.12
N LEU A 7 25.92 35.28 -4.05
CA LEU A 7 26.00 34.19 -5.03
C LEU A 7 26.36 32.86 -4.37
N ILE A 8 27.30 32.84 -3.41
CA ILE A 8 27.66 31.63 -2.65
C ILE A 8 26.48 31.20 -1.76
N ALA A 9 25.79 32.13 -1.10
CA ALA A 9 24.60 31.83 -0.30
C ALA A 9 23.43 31.35 -1.17
N PHE A 10 23.24 31.92 -2.36
CA PHE A 10 22.24 31.48 -3.33
C PHE A 10 22.58 30.11 -3.93
N LEU A 11 23.86 29.85 -4.24
CA LEU A 11 24.32 28.52 -4.65
C LEU A 11 24.17 27.51 -3.50
N PHE A 12 24.47 27.88 -2.24
CA PHE A 12 24.16 27.05 -1.07
C PHE A 12 22.65 26.81 -0.91
N PHE A 13 21.83 27.83 -1.14
CA PHE A 13 20.37 27.74 -1.10
C PHE A 13 19.82 26.88 -2.25
N LEU A 14 20.43 26.89 -3.44
CA LEU A 14 20.09 25.97 -4.52
C LEU A 14 20.56 24.53 -4.26
N HIS A 15 21.66 24.32 -3.52
CA HIS A 15 22.06 22.98 -3.06
C HIS A 15 21.12 22.46 -1.95
N PHE A 16 20.46 23.34 -1.19
CA PHE A 16 19.50 22.98 -0.14
C PHE A 16 18.05 22.90 -0.62
N VAL A 17 17.68 23.63 -1.68
CA VAL A 17 16.34 23.59 -2.28
C VAL A 17 16.41 22.70 -3.52
N ARG A 18 16.43 21.38 -3.29
CA ARG A 18 16.07 20.42 -4.35
C ARG A 18 14.62 20.76 -4.76
N PRO A 19 14.33 21.01 -6.05
CA PRO A 19 12.96 21.25 -6.48
C PRO A 19 12.10 20.05 -6.05
N ALA A 20 10.90 20.31 -5.54
CA ALA A 20 9.97 19.33 -4.95
C ALA A 20 9.35 18.35 -5.98
N LEU A 21 10.11 17.96 -6.99
CA LEU A 21 9.79 16.91 -7.93
C LEU A 21 10.39 15.64 -7.35
N ALA A 22 9.57 14.61 -7.14
CA ALA A 22 10.05 13.31 -6.70
C ALA A 22 11.12 12.81 -7.69
N VAL A 23 12.34 12.60 -7.19
CA VAL A 23 13.42 12.04 -7.99
C VAL A 23 13.12 10.55 -8.16
N GLU A 24 12.82 10.15 -9.39
CA GLU A 24 12.66 8.75 -9.76
C GLU A 24 14.01 8.04 -9.71
N LEU A 25 14.12 7.01 -8.87
CA LEU A 25 15.35 6.24 -8.68
C LEU A 25 15.29 4.86 -9.37
N LEU A 26 14.08 4.37 -9.60
CA LEU A 26 13.79 3.13 -10.32
C LEU A 26 12.42 3.26 -10.97
N SER A 27 12.35 2.97 -12.27
CA SER A 27 11.12 2.69 -12.98
C SER A 27 11.39 1.52 -13.93
N ASP A 28 10.69 0.41 -13.75
CA ASP A 28 10.95 -0.83 -14.48
C ASP A 28 9.64 -1.58 -14.77
N GLY A 29 9.21 -1.52 -16.03
CA GLY A 29 8.15 -2.36 -16.59
C GLY A 29 8.71 -3.58 -17.34
N PHE A 30 10.00 -3.89 -17.21
CA PHE A 30 10.64 -5.11 -17.76
C PHE A 30 10.64 -5.28 -19.30
N GLU A 31 10.18 -4.28 -20.05
CA GLU A 31 10.17 -4.29 -21.53
C GLU A 31 11.56 -4.36 -22.17
N SER A 32 12.60 -3.94 -21.43
CA SER A 32 14.00 -4.00 -21.88
C SER A 32 14.76 -5.21 -21.33
N GLY A 33 14.04 -6.16 -20.72
CA GLY A 33 14.61 -7.34 -20.10
C GLY A 33 14.93 -7.17 -18.62
N ILE A 34 15.75 -8.08 -18.08
CA ILE A 34 15.97 -8.22 -16.62
C ILE A 34 16.97 -7.22 -16.02
N GLY A 35 17.75 -6.52 -16.85
CA GLY A 35 18.71 -5.52 -16.41
C GLY A 35 19.65 -5.98 -15.28
N SER A 36 19.81 -5.15 -14.26
CA SER A 36 20.64 -5.43 -13.07
C SER A 36 19.87 -6.06 -11.91
N TRP A 37 18.68 -6.62 -12.16
CA TRP A 37 17.97 -7.38 -11.15
C TRP A 37 18.66 -8.72 -10.91
N SER A 38 18.69 -9.17 -9.66
CA SER A 38 19.39 -10.39 -9.24
C SER A 38 18.63 -11.13 -8.14
N SER A 39 18.97 -12.40 -7.92
CA SER A 39 18.38 -13.19 -6.85
C SER A 39 18.68 -12.58 -5.47
N SER A 40 17.68 -12.54 -4.59
CA SER A 40 17.88 -12.21 -3.18
C SER A 40 18.32 -13.42 -2.33
N GLY A 41 18.51 -14.58 -2.93
CA GLY A 41 18.88 -15.84 -2.27
C GLY A 41 17.79 -16.91 -2.34
N GLY A 42 17.99 -18.00 -1.59
CA GLY A 42 16.98 -19.05 -1.40
C GLY A 42 16.59 -19.85 -2.64
N GLY A 43 17.35 -19.74 -3.74
CA GLY A 43 17.01 -20.36 -5.02
C GLY A 43 15.98 -19.57 -5.83
N ALA A 44 15.70 -18.31 -5.47
CA ALA A 44 14.82 -17.45 -6.26
C ALA A 44 15.42 -17.21 -7.65
N THR A 45 14.62 -17.50 -8.67
CA THR A 45 14.93 -17.26 -10.08
C THR A 45 13.87 -16.34 -10.67
N ALA A 46 14.22 -15.65 -11.76
CA ALA A 46 13.28 -14.81 -12.48
C ALA A 46 13.52 -14.87 -13.98
N THR A 47 12.44 -14.69 -14.74
CA THR A 47 12.44 -14.65 -16.21
C THR A 47 11.55 -13.52 -16.69
N ILE A 48 11.86 -12.98 -17.86
CA ILE A 48 11.00 -12.03 -18.55
C ILE A 48 9.93 -12.84 -19.26
N SER A 49 8.66 -12.54 -19.00
CA SER A 49 7.53 -13.31 -19.48
C SER A 49 6.54 -12.44 -20.22
N ALA A 50 6.01 -12.97 -21.33
CA ALA A 50 4.88 -12.39 -22.05
C ALA A 50 3.55 -13.10 -21.73
N GLU A 51 3.53 -14.01 -20.73
CA GLU A 51 2.30 -14.73 -20.33
C GLU A 51 1.28 -13.77 -19.72
N LEU A 52 1.75 -12.86 -18.87
CA LEU A 52 0.95 -11.82 -18.23
C LEU A 52 1.79 -10.55 -18.17
N ALA A 53 1.24 -9.43 -18.61
CA ALA A 53 1.80 -8.11 -18.44
C ALA A 53 0.69 -7.14 -18.03
N ARG A 54 1.03 -6.14 -17.22
CA ARG A 54 0.09 -5.12 -16.79
C ARG A 54 0.08 -3.97 -17.78
N THR A 55 1.26 -3.51 -18.14
CA THR A 55 1.49 -2.58 -19.25
C THR A 55 2.46 -3.21 -20.24
N GLY A 56 2.53 -2.67 -21.46
CA GLY A 56 3.43 -3.21 -22.47
C GLY A 56 3.15 -4.68 -22.83
N ILE A 57 4.22 -5.46 -22.98
CA ILE A 57 4.22 -6.85 -23.45
C ILE A 57 4.80 -7.80 -22.40
N TYR A 58 5.71 -7.33 -21.57
CA TYR A 58 6.52 -8.16 -20.70
C TYR A 58 6.33 -7.81 -19.22
N SER A 59 6.51 -8.81 -18.36
CA SER A 59 6.66 -8.61 -16.92
C SER A 59 7.74 -9.54 -16.35
N LEU A 60 8.10 -9.35 -15.08
CA LEU A 60 9.04 -10.23 -14.41
C LEU A 60 8.31 -11.38 -13.69
N LYS A 61 8.51 -12.61 -14.16
CA LYS A 61 8.04 -13.83 -13.49
C LYS A 61 9.11 -14.31 -12.51
N VAL A 62 8.85 -14.18 -11.21
CA VAL A 62 9.73 -14.63 -10.12
C VAL A 62 9.21 -15.95 -9.57
N GLN A 63 10.10 -16.89 -9.25
CA GLN A 63 9.72 -18.21 -8.71
C GLN A 63 10.73 -18.76 -7.70
N HIS A 64 10.22 -19.49 -6.70
CA HIS A 64 11.00 -20.39 -5.83
C HIS A 64 10.09 -21.35 -5.05
N ASP A 65 10.69 -22.28 -4.32
CA ASP A 65 10.03 -23.34 -3.58
C ASP A 65 10.12 -23.19 -2.05
N LYS A 66 10.60 -22.06 -1.55
CA LYS A 66 10.80 -21.82 -0.10
C LYS A 66 9.60 -21.12 0.55
N THR A 67 9.35 -21.45 1.82
CA THR A 67 8.39 -20.74 2.69
C THR A 67 8.96 -19.42 3.25
N SER A 68 10.28 -19.25 3.17
CA SER A 68 10.95 -18.00 3.55
C SER A 68 10.81 -16.93 2.47
N SER A 69 10.90 -15.67 2.87
CA SER A 69 10.79 -14.50 1.99
C SER A 69 12.04 -14.32 1.12
N TYR A 70 12.03 -14.91 -0.07
CA TYR A 70 13.03 -14.68 -1.11
C TYR A 70 12.37 -14.07 -2.34
N GLY A 71 13.18 -13.71 -3.33
CA GLY A 71 12.69 -13.06 -4.52
C GLY A 71 13.81 -12.50 -5.38
N PHE A 72 13.50 -11.44 -6.10
CA PHE A 72 14.42 -10.76 -6.99
C PHE A 72 14.61 -9.31 -6.58
N GLN A 73 15.82 -8.78 -6.70
CA GLN A 73 16.20 -7.50 -6.11
C GLN A 73 17.08 -6.65 -7.02
N LYS A 74 16.99 -5.34 -6.84
CA LYS A 74 17.86 -4.34 -7.46
C LYS A 74 18.42 -3.41 -6.40
N THR A 75 19.72 -3.15 -6.45
CA THR A 75 20.39 -2.18 -5.58
C THR A 75 20.24 -0.78 -6.18
N ILE A 76 19.85 0.17 -5.34
CA ILE A 76 19.76 1.60 -5.62
C ILE A 76 20.83 2.30 -4.78
N SER A 77 21.88 2.79 -5.43
CA SER A 77 23.13 3.23 -4.77
C SER A 77 23.19 4.71 -4.39
N ASN A 78 22.14 5.48 -4.69
CA ASN A 78 22.07 6.93 -4.53
C ASN A 78 20.97 7.38 -3.56
N THR A 79 20.62 6.53 -2.59
CA THR A 79 19.72 6.94 -1.51
C THR A 79 20.49 7.69 -0.43
N GLU A 80 19.85 8.67 0.18
CA GLU A 80 20.41 9.52 1.23
C GLU A 80 19.70 9.26 2.56
N GLY A 81 20.47 8.99 3.61
CA GLY A 81 19.93 8.71 4.94
C GLY A 81 19.12 9.89 5.49
N GLY A 82 18.00 9.59 6.16
CA GLY A 82 17.09 10.60 6.70
C GLY A 82 16.13 11.23 5.67
N MET A 83 16.33 10.99 4.37
CA MET A 83 15.37 11.37 3.33
C MET A 83 14.17 10.41 3.30
N PHE A 84 13.07 10.88 2.72
CA PHE A 84 11.85 10.10 2.57
C PHE A 84 11.77 9.49 1.17
N TYR A 85 11.27 8.26 1.12
CA TYR A 85 11.12 7.47 -0.10
C TYR A 85 9.76 6.80 -0.13
N ARG A 86 9.33 6.37 -1.32
CA ARG A 86 8.17 5.50 -1.49
C ARG A 86 8.46 4.45 -2.57
N ALA A 87 7.79 3.32 -2.50
CA ALA A 87 7.84 2.31 -3.55
C ALA A 87 6.43 1.90 -3.96
N SER A 88 6.27 1.57 -5.22
CA SER A 88 5.06 0.93 -5.70
C SER A 88 5.34 -0.04 -6.83
N GLY A 89 4.36 -0.87 -7.14
CA GLY A 89 4.40 -1.78 -8.27
C GLY A 89 3.20 -2.69 -8.23
N TYR A 90 3.12 -3.61 -9.19
CA TYR A 90 1.99 -4.50 -9.31
C TYR A 90 2.43 -5.94 -9.26
N GLY A 91 1.66 -6.76 -8.54
CA GLY A 91 1.85 -8.19 -8.48
C GLY A 91 0.61 -8.94 -8.94
N LYS A 92 0.79 -10.08 -9.59
CA LYS A 92 -0.28 -11.00 -9.97
C LYS A 92 0.21 -12.44 -9.94
N THR A 93 -0.63 -13.36 -9.50
CA THR A 93 -0.35 -14.79 -9.59
C THR A 93 -1.58 -15.59 -9.98
N THR A 94 -1.32 -16.69 -10.67
CA THR A 94 -2.29 -17.76 -11.00
C THR A 94 -1.91 -19.07 -10.32
N ASP A 95 -0.82 -19.08 -9.53
CA ASP A 95 -0.27 -20.26 -8.89
C ASP A 95 -0.85 -20.43 -7.48
N VAL A 96 -1.45 -21.59 -7.25
CA VAL A 96 -2.04 -21.96 -5.96
C VAL A 96 -1.01 -22.17 -4.86
N ASN A 97 0.26 -22.33 -5.21
CA ASN A 97 1.34 -22.55 -4.26
C ASN A 97 1.88 -21.25 -3.65
N VAL A 98 1.38 -20.07 -4.06
CA VAL A 98 1.79 -18.79 -3.48
C VAL A 98 1.10 -18.57 -2.13
N ALA A 99 1.90 -18.44 -1.07
CA ALA A 99 1.40 -18.04 0.24
C ALA A 99 1.18 -16.54 0.34
N SER A 100 2.14 -15.74 -0.13
CA SER A 100 2.03 -14.28 -0.21
C SER A 100 3.09 -13.68 -1.11
N TYR A 101 2.83 -12.47 -1.62
CA TYR A 101 3.80 -11.65 -2.35
C TYR A 101 3.66 -10.17 -2.00
N PHE A 102 4.78 -9.44 -2.07
CA PHE A 102 4.90 -8.03 -1.69
C PHE A 102 6.22 -7.40 -2.19
N ILE A 103 6.34 -6.09 -2.09
CA ILE A 103 7.59 -5.34 -2.31
C ILE A 103 8.26 -5.10 -0.95
N ARG A 104 9.59 -5.22 -0.91
CA ARG A 104 10.40 -4.99 0.28
C ARG A 104 11.54 -4.01 0.00
N ILE A 105 11.76 -3.07 0.90
CA ILE A 105 12.94 -2.19 0.93
C ILE A 105 13.84 -2.60 2.09
N ALA A 106 15.12 -2.83 1.79
CA ALA A 106 16.17 -3.09 2.78
C ALA A 106 17.29 -2.06 2.66
N TRP A 107 17.64 -1.40 3.77
CA TRP A 107 18.60 -0.30 3.82
C TRP A 107 20.00 -0.77 4.20
N TYR A 108 21.02 -0.16 3.59
CA TYR A 108 22.43 -0.50 3.81
C TYR A 108 23.29 0.75 3.94
N ALA A 109 24.33 0.66 4.79
CA ALA A 109 25.32 1.74 4.94
C ALA A 109 26.32 1.79 3.78
N SER A 110 26.55 0.68 3.09
CA SER A 110 27.35 0.65 1.87
C SER A 110 26.56 1.22 0.69
N THR A 111 27.25 1.74 -0.31
CA THR A 111 26.62 2.24 -1.56
C THR A 111 26.25 1.11 -2.52
N ASP A 112 26.90 -0.05 -2.44
CA ASP A 112 26.63 -1.23 -3.27
C ASP A 112 25.61 -2.21 -2.65
N GLY A 113 25.09 -1.88 -1.46
CA GLY A 113 24.15 -2.71 -0.72
C GLY A 113 24.77 -3.98 -0.12
N SER A 114 26.10 -4.03 0.01
CA SER A 114 26.82 -5.08 0.74
C SER A 114 26.76 -4.88 2.26
N GLY A 115 27.21 -5.90 3.02
CA GLY A 115 27.22 -5.86 4.48
C GLY A 115 25.86 -6.12 5.12
N SER A 116 25.73 -5.71 6.39
CA SER A 116 24.52 -5.93 7.17
C SER A 116 23.44 -4.91 6.86
N GLN A 117 22.20 -5.36 6.86
CA GLN A 117 21.03 -4.49 6.77
C GLN A 117 20.94 -3.60 8.03
N LEU A 118 20.65 -2.30 7.85
CA LEU A 118 20.70 -1.30 8.93
C LEU A 118 19.52 -1.34 9.89
N SER A 119 18.35 -1.73 9.42
CA SER A 119 17.10 -1.76 10.18
C SER A 119 16.25 -2.95 9.74
N SER A 120 15.15 -3.23 10.43
CA SER A 120 14.10 -4.08 9.86
C SER A 120 13.68 -3.54 8.48
N PRO A 121 13.37 -4.43 7.52
CA PRO A 121 12.96 -4.00 6.20
C PRO A 121 11.59 -3.34 6.26
N ASN A 122 11.28 -2.53 5.25
CA ASN A 122 9.94 -1.98 5.04
C ASN A 122 9.24 -2.80 3.95
N ASP A 123 8.08 -3.35 4.27
CA ASP A 123 7.29 -4.18 3.35
C ASP A 123 6.02 -3.43 2.94
N SER A 124 5.58 -3.65 1.70
CA SER A 124 4.28 -3.17 1.23
C SER A 124 3.14 -3.95 1.89
N ASN A 125 1.90 -3.56 1.58
CA ASN A 125 0.79 -4.52 1.66
C ASN A 125 1.15 -5.82 0.91
N SER A 126 0.72 -6.96 1.43
CA SER A 126 0.87 -8.25 0.77
C SER A 126 -0.45 -8.73 0.18
N SER A 127 -0.35 -9.63 -0.78
CA SER A 127 -1.52 -10.27 -1.40
C SER A 127 -1.34 -11.78 -1.48
N THR A 128 -2.46 -12.47 -1.41
CA THR A 128 -2.60 -13.93 -1.56
C THR A 128 -3.62 -14.28 -2.64
N THR A 129 -4.16 -13.27 -3.35
CA THR A 129 -5.23 -13.47 -4.32
C THR A 129 -4.71 -14.20 -5.55
N ILE A 130 -5.20 -15.42 -5.73
CA ILE A 130 -4.91 -16.28 -6.89
C ILE A 130 -5.95 -15.99 -7.98
N ASN A 131 -5.51 -15.93 -9.24
CA ASN A 131 -6.36 -15.65 -10.41
C ASN A 131 -7.12 -14.31 -10.36
N GLY A 132 -6.69 -13.38 -9.50
CA GLY A 132 -7.23 -12.03 -9.43
C GLY A 132 -6.66 -11.10 -10.50
N ASP A 133 -7.16 -9.87 -10.53
CA ASP A 133 -6.51 -8.78 -11.26
C ASP A 133 -5.18 -8.38 -10.62
N TRP A 134 -4.41 -7.56 -11.32
CA TRP A 134 -3.16 -7.00 -10.82
C TRP A 134 -3.38 -6.22 -9.52
N VAL A 135 -2.67 -6.59 -8.46
CA VAL A 135 -2.76 -5.95 -7.15
C VAL A 135 -1.69 -4.87 -7.03
N LEU A 136 -2.11 -3.64 -6.67
CA LEU A 136 -1.17 -2.58 -6.32
C LEU A 136 -0.49 -2.90 -4.99
N LEU A 137 0.83 -2.92 -5.01
CA LEU A 137 1.70 -3.05 -3.85
C LEU A 137 2.31 -1.68 -3.61
N THR A 138 2.15 -1.15 -2.40
CA THR A 138 2.60 0.19 -2.03
C THR A 138 3.31 0.16 -0.68
N ILE A 139 4.47 0.82 -0.65
CA ILE A 139 5.10 1.34 0.55
C ILE A 139 4.93 2.86 0.45
N ASP A 140 4.08 3.41 1.31
CA ASP A 140 3.89 4.85 1.43
C ASP A 140 5.19 5.55 1.86
N SER A 141 5.13 6.87 2.08
CA SER A 141 6.31 7.64 2.47
C SER A 141 6.98 7.09 3.74
N ILE A 142 8.21 6.59 3.60
CA ILE A 142 9.06 6.08 4.68
C ILE A 142 10.37 6.86 4.76
N GLN A 143 10.86 7.09 5.97
CA GLN A 143 12.16 7.71 6.18
C GLN A 143 13.28 6.66 6.17
N ALA A 144 14.32 6.87 5.36
CA ALA A 144 15.50 6.03 5.38
C ALA A 144 16.28 6.19 6.71
N PRO A 145 16.92 5.13 7.24
CA PRO A 145 17.85 5.25 8.36
C PRO A 145 18.91 6.32 8.08
N SER A 146 19.32 7.09 9.09
CA SER A 146 20.21 8.25 8.91
C SER A 146 21.57 7.90 8.31
N THR A 147 22.02 6.66 8.41
CA THR A 147 23.29 6.16 7.87
C THR A 147 23.13 5.37 6.57
N ALA A 148 21.93 5.32 5.99
CA ALA A 148 21.69 4.62 4.73
C ALA A 148 22.36 5.36 3.55
N ASN A 149 23.07 4.60 2.72
CA ASN A 149 23.64 5.08 1.45
C ASN A 149 23.12 4.27 0.25
N SER A 150 22.46 3.14 0.50
CA SER A 150 21.75 2.39 -0.54
C SER A 150 20.49 1.71 -0.01
N ALA A 151 19.62 1.37 -0.95
CA ALA A 151 18.46 0.50 -0.73
C ALA A 151 18.51 -0.69 -1.68
N LYS A 152 18.04 -1.86 -1.22
CA LYS A 152 17.65 -2.96 -2.10
C LYS A 152 16.13 -3.00 -2.17
N VAL A 153 15.59 -2.74 -3.36
CA VAL A 153 14.18 -2.99 -3.68
C VAL A 153 14.05 -4.45 -4.08
N ARG A 154 13.20 -5.20 -3.38
CA ARG A 154 12.98 -6.64 -3.58
C ARG A 154 11.53 -6.92 -3.94
N LEU A 155 11.32 -7.76 -4.93
CA LEU A 155 10.03 -8.32 -5.32
C LEU A 155 9.97 -9.72 -4.71
N VAL A 156 9.20 -9.84 -3.64
CA VAL A 156 9.26 -10.98 -2.71
C VAL A 156 8.06 -11.87 -2.91
N LEU A 157 8.28 -13.19 -2.89
CA LEU A 157 7.23 -14.19 -2.77
C LEU A 157 7.55 -15.18 -1.64
N THR A 158 6.53 -15.92 -1.23
CA THR A 158 6.63 -17.03 -0.28
C THR A 158 5.77 -18.17 -0.78
N SER A 159 6.26 -19.40 -0.68
CA SER A 159 5.48 -20.60 -1.00
C SER A 159 4.68 -21.07 0.21
N VAL A 160 3.51 -21.67 -0.02
CA VAL A 160 2.68 -22.31 1.01
C VAL A 160 3.39 -23.45 1.72
N SER A 161 4.35 -24.09 1.05
CA SER A 161 5.12 -25.20 1.63
C SER A 161 6.47 -25.37 0.95
N SER A 162 7.47 -25.81 1.70
CA SER A 162 8.81 -26.03 1.16
C SER A 162 8.80 -27.15 0.11
N GLY A 163 9.47 -26.92 -1.03
CA GLY A 163 9.59 -27.87 -2.14
C GLY A 163 8.48 -27.76 -3.19
N GLN A 164 7.40 -27.00 -2.92
CA GLN A 164 6.41 -26.66 -3.93
C GLN A 164 6.79 -25.34 -4.59
N THR A 165 7.12 -25.39 -5.88
CA THR A 165 7.45 -24.18 -6.64
C THR A 165 6.21 -23.30 -6.74
N ALA A 166 6.40 -22.03 -6.37
CA ALA A 166 5.41 -20.98 -6.50
C ALA A 166 5.97 -19.88 -7.42
N TYR A 167 5.12 -19.25 -8.23
CA TYR A 167 5.51 -18.09 -9.06
C TYR A 167 4.56 -16.90 -8.95
N VAL A 168 5.12 -15.71 -9.18
CA VAL A 168 4.40 -14.42 -9.19
C VAL A 168 4.96 -13.56 -10.32
N TYR A 169 4.07 -12.85 -11.02
CA TYR A 169 4.42 -11.81 -11.98
C TYR A 169 4.46 -10.45 -11.29
N PHE A 170 5.50 -9.68 -11.56
CA PHE A 170 5.65 -8.31 -11.10
C PHE A 170 5.85 -7.36 -12.27
N ASP A 171 5.26 -6.17 -12.18
CA ASP A 171 5.29 -5.18 -13.25
C ASP A 171 5.15 -3.74 -12.73
N ASP A 172 5.55 -2.77 -13.55
CA ASP A 172 5.56 -1.33 -13.29
C ASP A 172 6.18 -0.96 -11.93
N ILE A 173 7.40 -1.44 -11.65
CA ILE A 173 8.06 -1.19 -10.37
C ILE A 173 8.63 0.22 -10.32
N LEU A 174 8.26 0.96 -9.27
CA LEU A 174 8.68 2.32 -9.01
C LEU A 174 9.31 2.43 -7.62
N PHE A 175 10.45 3.12 -7.53
CA PHE A 175 11.03 3.60 -6.28
C PHE A 175 11.59 5.01 -6.47
N GLU A 176 11.23 5.93 -5.58
CA GLU A 176 11.48 7.36 -5.76
C GLU A 176 11.57 8.09 -4.42
N GLU A 177 12.18 9.27 -4.43
CA GLU A 177 12.13 10.21 -3.32
C GLU A 177 10.68 10.68 -3.07
N SER A 178 10.34 10.89 -1.82
CA SER A 178 9.03 11.37 -1.39
C SER A 178 9.17 12.47 -0.34
N ILE A 179 8.04 13.09 0.02
CA ILE A 179 7.99 14.08 1.11
C ILE A 179 7.56 13.41 2.40
N ALA A 180 7.97 13.97 3.52
CA ALA A 180 7.49 13.54 4.83
C ALA A 180 5.96 13.59 4.87
N PRO A 181 5.29 12.56 5.45
CA PRO A 181 3.85 12.61 5.64
C PRO A 181 3.50 13.79 6.54
N THR A 182 2.52 14.61 6.12
CA THR A 182 2.03 15.71 6.94
C THR A 182 1.27 15.14 8.13
N SER A 183 1.63 15.55 9.36
CA SER A 183 0.82 15.23 10.53
C SER A 183 -0.50 16.00 10.42
N THR A 184 -1.60 15.28 10.18
CA THR A 184 -2.93 15.86 10.33
C THR A 184 -3.13 16.16 11.82
N PRO A 185 -3.47 17.39 12.22
CA PRO A 185 -3.75 17.67 13.63
C PRO A 185 -4.90 16.79 14.10
N THR A 186 -4.69 16.04 15.17
CA THR A 186 -5.74 15.25 15.80
C THR A 186 -6.85 16.20 16.26
N PRO A 187 -8.13 15.99 15.90
CA PRO A 187 -9.21 16.84 16.37
C PRO A 187 -9.20 16.82 17.91
N THR A 188 -9.12 18.01 18.50
CA THR A 188 -9.21 18.17 19.95
C THR A 188 -10.57 17.63 20.39
N PRO A 189 -10.66 16.77 21.43
CA PRO A 189 -11.95 16.27 21.88
C PRO A 189 -12.85 17.47 22.24
N SER A 190 -14.04 17.51 21.64
CA SER A 190 -15.04 18.51 21.99
C SER A 190 -15.38 18.37 23.48
N PRO A 191 -15.57 19.47 24.23
CA PRO A 191 -16.04 19.38 25.59
C PRO A 191 -17.32 18.54 25.65
N THR A 192 -17.31 17.48 26.44
CA THR A 192 -18.49 16.68 26.72
C THR A 192 -19.41 17.48 27.62
N ASN A 193 -20.67 17.66 27.20
CA ASN A 193 -21.69 18.24 28.06
C ASN A 193 -21.77 17.42 29.35
N THR A 194 -21.45 18.03 30.48
CA THR A 194 -21.59 17.42 31.79
C THR A 194 -23.08 17.10 32.00
N PRO A 195 -23.47 15.85 32.33
CA PRO A 195 -24.87 15.53 32.53
C PRO A 195 -25.44 16.38 33.65
N THR A 196 -26.52 17.12 33.35
CA THR A 196 -27.29 17.88 34.34
C THR A 196 -27.87 16.91 35.37
N PRO A 197 -27.74 17.17 36.69
CA PRO A 197 -28.28 16.27 37.70
C PRO A 197 -29.79 16.12 37.52
N THR A 198 -30.23 14.90 37.19
CA THR A 198 -31.65 14.55 37.08
C THR A 198 -32.24 14.44 38.48
N LYS A 199 -33.39 15.08 38.70
CA LYS A 199 -34.13 14.97 39.97
C LYS A 199 -34.56 13.51 40.16
N THR A 200 -34.14 12.90 41.27
CA THR A 200 -34.55 11.57 41.68
C THR A 200 -36.08 11.52 41.85
N PRO A 201 -36.80 10.60 41.20
CA PRO A 201 -38.24 10.47 41.39
C PRO A 201 -38.55 10.01 42.81
N THR A 202 -39.55 10.65 43.43
CA THR A 202 -40.07 10.31 44.74
C THR A 202 -40.84 8.99 44.64
N PRO A 203 -40.63 8.00 45.53
CA PRO A 203 -41.34 6.73 45.46
C PRO A 203 -42.85 6.94 45.66
N SER A 204 -43.65 6.39 44.75
CA SER A 204 -45.11 6.32 44.87
C SER A 204 -45.49 5.23 45.88
N PRO A 205 -46.55 5.43 46.70
CA PRO A 205 -47.02 4.41 47.63
C PRO A 205 -47.53 3.17 46.87
N THR A 206 -47.03 2.00 47.27
CA THR A 206 -47.45 0.69 46.79
C THR A 206 -48.81 0.32 47.39
N HIS A 207 -49.76 -0.07 46.54
CA HIS A 207 -51.04 -0.62 46.98
C HIS A 207 -50.86 -2.04 47.53
N SER A 208 -51.51 -2.29 48.68
CA SER A 208 -51.51 -3.55 49.42
C SER A 208 -52.15 -4.71 48.62
N PRO A 209 -51.56 -5.92 48.61
CA PRO A 209 -52.13 -7.06 47.89
C PRO A 209 -53.41 -7.58 48.56
N THR A 210 -54.41 -7.85 47.72
CA THR A 210 -55.69 -8.47 48.09
C THR A 210 -55.47 -9.97 48.35
N PRO A 211 -55.98 -10.55 49.46
CA PRO A 211 -55.81 -11.97 49.75
C PRO A 211 -56.63 -12.82 48.75
N THR A 212 -55.95 -13.74 48.06
CA THR A 212 -56.60 -14.71 47.17
C THR A 212 -56.82 -16.01 47.92
N LEU A 213 -58.05 -16.54 47.82
CA LEU A 213 -58.53 -17.70 48.56
C LEU A 213 -57.97 -19.02 48.02
N THR A 214 -57.62 -19.90 48.95
CA THR A 214 -57.07 -21.25 48.76
C THR A 214 -58.13 -22.27 48.31
N PRO A 215 -57.92 -23.01 47.21
CA PRO A 215 -58.64 -24.26 46.97
C PRO A 215 -57.88 -25.52 47.42
N LYS A 216 -58.71 -26.49 47.81
CA LYS A 216 -58.55 -27.75 48.55
C LYS A 216 -57.65 -28.83 47.89
N PRO A 217 -56.95 -29.68 48.66
CA PRO A 217 -56.14 -30.79 48.12
C PRO A 217 -56.99 -31.99 47.68
N SER A 218 -56.58 -32.62 46.57
CA SER A 218 -57.08 -33.94 46.14
C SER A 218 -55.90 -34.83 45.76
N THR A 219 -55.79 -35.96 46.45
CA THR A 219 -54.77 -37.01 46.33
C THR A 219 -55.30 -38.22 45.57
N ALA A 220 -54.55 -38.72 44.57
CA ALA A 220 -54.40 -40.14 44.17
C ALA A 220 -53.41 -40.15 42.98
N SER A 221 -52.20 -40.70 43.05
CA SER A 221 -51.75 -42.10 43.23
C SER A 221 -51.56 -42.86 41.90
N LEU A 222 -50.28 -43.12 41.60
CA LEU A 222 -49.66 -44.32 41.01
C LEU A 222 -49.98 -44.71 39.54
N SER A 223 -48.96 -44.68 38.69
CA SER A 223 -48.29 -45.87 38.12
C SER A 223 -47.44 -45.46 36.91
N GLY A 224 -46.22 -45.98 36.84
CA GLY A 224 -45.22 -45.58 35.85
C GLY A 224 -45.40 -46.24 34.49
N GLU A 225 -44.74 -45.65 33.49
CA GLU A 225 -44.19 -46.37 32.36
C GLU A 225 -43.02 -45.59 31.75
N ILE A 226 -42.01 -46.35 31.37
CA ILE A 226 -40.66 -45.98 30.93
C ILE A 226 -40.70 -45.83 29.41
N LEU A 227 -39.95 -44.90 28.80
CA LEU A 227 -39.29 -45.11 27.50
C LEU A 227 -38.23 -44.00 27.24
N PRO A 228 -37.05 -44.33 26.64
CA PRO A 228 -35.87 -43.47 26.65
C PRO A 228 -35.73 -42.53 25.45
N THR A 229 -35.00 -41.45 25.74
CA THR A 229 -34.34 -40.46 24.88
C THR A 229 -33.40 -41.06 23.82
N ALA A 230 -33.49 -40.58 22.57
CA ALA A 230 -32.35 -40.16 21.74
C ALA A 230 -32.83 -39.55 20.42
N VAL A 231 -32.68 -38.23 20.31
CA VAL A 231 -32.86 -37.43 19.09
C VAL A 231 -31.54 -37.45 18.31
N LEU A 232 -31.56 -37.97 17.09
CA LEU A 232 -30.52 -37.73 16.09
C LEU A 232 -31.06 -36.68 15.12
N GLY A 233 -30.43 -35.51 15.08
CA GLY A 233 -30.76 -34.44 14.14
C GLY A 233 -30.15 -34.72 12.77
N GLU A 234 -31.01 -34.79 11.76
CA GLU A 234 -30.67 -34.91 10.34
C GLU A 234 -30.04 -33.62 9.79
N SER A 235 -29.04 -33.83 8.93
CA SER A 235 -28.43 -32.87 8.03
C SER A 235 -29.39 -32.45 6.92
N ILE A 236 -29.62 -31.15 6.76
CA ILE A 236 -30.34 -30.61 5.59
C ILE A 236 -29.34 -30.34 4.47
N GLU A 237 -29.44 -31.11 3.39
CA GLU A 237 -29.03 -30.70 2.05
C GLU A 237 -30.00 -29.64 1.52
N SER A 238 -29.47 -28.57 0.92
CA SER A 238 -30.26 -27.72 0.02
C SER A 238 -29.46 -27.43 -1.24
N ASP A 239 -29.80 -28.18 -2.29
CA ASP A 239 -29.55 -27.83 -3.68
C ASP A 239 -30.04 -26.42 -3.98
N LEU A 240 -29.16 -25.58 -4.54
CA LEU A 240 -29.58 -24.47 -5.40
C LEU A 240 -28.68 -24.42 -6.64
N VAL A 241 -29.09 -25.19 -7.64
CA VAL A 241 -28.65 -25.10 -9.02
C VAL A 241 -29.20 -23.80 -9.64
N GLY A 242 -28.30 -22.97 -10.16
CA GLY A 242 -28.48 -22.24 -11.42
C GLY A 242 -29.41 -21.02 -11.45
N LYS A 243 -28.82 -19.82 -11.33
CA LYS A 243 -29.21 -18.65 -12.16
C LYS A 243 -28.09 -17.60 -12.21
N ASN A 244 -27.23 -17.73 -13.21
CA ASN A 244 -26.32 -16.66 -13.64
C ASN A 244 -27.15 -15.51 -14.25
N VAL A 245 -27.39 -14.46 -13.48
CA VAL A 245 -27.88 -13.18 -14.00
C VAL A 245 -26.66 -12.38 -14.44
N LEU A 246 -26.48 -12.28 -15.76
CA LEU A 246 -25.51 -11.38 -16.39
C LEU A 246 -25.94 -9.92 -16.15
N ILE A 247 -25.31 -9.23 -15.21
CA ILE A 247 -25.41 -7.77 -15.11
C ILE A 247 -24.23 -7.17 -15.87
N SER A 248 -24.48 -6.75 -17.12
CA SER A 248 -23.55 -5.93 -17.89
C SER A 248 -23.60 -4.48 -17.37
N ASN A 249 -22.76 -4.15 -16.39
CA ASN A 249 -22.50 -2.77 -16.04
C ASN A 249 -21.35 -2.24 -16.91
N LYS A 250 -21.70 -1.67 -18.07
CA LYS A 250 -20.79 -0.87 -18.89
C LYS A 250 -20.51 0.46 -18.16
N SER A 251 -19.51 0.46 -17.28
CA SER A 251 -18.99 1.67 -16.66
C SER A 251 -18.38 2.58 -17.73
N LYS A 252 -18.97 3.76 -17.94
CA LYS A 252 -18.37 4.82 -18.75
C LYS A 252 -17.21 5.40 -17.95
N ASN A 253 -15.98 5.09 -18.38
CA ASN A 253 -14.73 5.61 -17.85
C ASN A 253 -14.69 7.16 -17.96
N PRO A 254 -14.62 7.92 -16.84
CA PRO A 254 -14.55 9.37 -16.86
C PRO A 254 -13.15 9.94 -17.19
N ASN A 255 -12.11 9.11 -17.36
CA ASN A 255 -10.72 9.58 -17.52
C ASN A 255 -10.32 10.09 -18.91
N ALA A 256 -11.23 10.12 -19.90
CA ALA A 256 -10.92 10.68 -21.21
C ALA A 256 -10.78 12.21 -21.23
N ASN A 257 -11.22 12.92 -20.19
CA ASN A 257 -11.14 14.38 -20.10
C ASN A 257 -9.98 14.91 -19.25
N PHE A 258 -9.34 14.09 -18.42
CA PHE A 258 -8.24 14.55 -17.55
C PHE A 258 -6.92 14.74 -18.31
N GLN A 259 -6.69 13.94 -19.36
CA GLN A 259 -5.50 14.03 -20.22
C GLN A 259 -5.46 15.29 -21.11
N LYS A 260 -6.60 15.93 -21.36
CA LYS A 260 -6.67 17.17 -22.16
C LYS A 260 -6.36 18.44 -21.37
N MET A 261 -6.43 18.40 -20.03
CA MET A 261 -6.22 19.57 -19.18
C MET A 261 -4.75 19.76 -18.76
N SER A 262 -3.97 18.67 -18.70
CA SER A 262 -2.54 18.67 -18.32
C SER A 262 -1.62 19.32 -19.36
N ILE A 263 -1.96 19.21 -20.65
CA ILE A 263 -1.15 19.74 -21.77
C ILE A 263 -1.30 21.27 -21.87
N ALA A 264 -2.46 21.83 -21.53
CA ALA A 264 -2.72 23.26 -21.62
C ALA A 264 -1.97 24.09 -20.55
N ILE A 265 -1.81 23.56 -19.34
CA ILE A 265 -1.17 24.27 -18.22
C ILE A 265 0.36 24.30 -18.38
N GLY A 266 0.97 23.22 -18.89
CA GLY A 266 2.41 23.15 -19.17
C GLY A 266 2.87 24.12 -20.27
N GLY A 267 2.07 24.29 -21.33
CA GLY A 267 2.39 25.23 -22.41
C GLY A 267 2.40 26.70 -21.97
N ILE A 268 1.46 27.09 -21.10
CA ILE A 268 1.38 28.46 -20.57
C ILE A 268 2.59 28.78 -19.69
N PHE A 269 3.07 27.82 -18.91
CA PHE A 269 4.25 28.00 -18.04
C PHE A 269 5.54 28.21 -18.85
N LEU A 270 5.76 27.44 -19.91
CA LEU A 270 6.94 27.60 -20.78
C LEU A 270 6.97 28.95 -21.50
N ILE A 271 5.81 29.44 -21.94
CA ILE A 271 5.69 30.77 -22.57
C ILE A 271 5.99 31.87 -21.54
N ALA A 272 5.49 31.75 -20.31
CA ALA A 272 5.79 32.71 -19.24
C ALA A 272 7.29 32.74 -18.88
N CYS A 273 7.94 31.57 -18.78
CA CYS A 273 9.38 31.47 -18.55
C CYS A 273 10.20 32.09 -19.69
N ALA A 274 9.83 31.87 -20.96
CA ALA A 274 10.51 32.47 -22.10
C ALA A 274 10.41 34.00 -22.11
N ILE A 275 9.24 34.56 -21.76
CA ILE A 275 9.04 36.01 -21.68
C ILE A 275 9.88 36.62 -20.57
N LEU A 276 9.94 35.98 -19.39
CA LEU A 276 10.75 36.45 -18.27
C LEU A 276 12.24 36.39 -18.59
N PHE A 277 12.71 35.31 -19.23
CA PHE A 277 14.10 35.19 -19.66
C PHE A 277 14.47 36.23 -20.71
N PHE A 278 13.59 36.49 -21.68
CA PHE A 278 13.81 37.52 -22.70
C PHE A 278 13.86 38.94 -22.10
N ARG A 279 12.98 39.25 -21.13
CA ARG A 279 13.02 40.53 -20.42
C ARG A 279 14.29 40.70 -19.58
N PHE A 280 14.76 39.63 -18.95
CA PHE A 280 16.04 39.63 -18.23
C PHE A 280 17.22 39.86 -19.17
N TYR A 281 17.24 39.18 -20.32
CA TYR A 281 18.26 39.35 -21.35
C TYR A 281 18.31 40.79 -21.88
N LEU A 282 17.16 41.39 -22.21
CA LEU A 282 17.09 42.79 -22.66
C LEU A 282 17.56 43.78 -21.59
N LYS A 283 17.24 43.51 -20.31
CA LYS A 283 17.69 44.34 -19.19
C LYS A 283 19.22 44.32 -19.05
N ASN A 284 19.84 43.15 -19.21
CA ASN A 284 21.29 43.00 -19.12
C ASN A 284 22.00 43.60 -20.35
N LYS A 285 21.43 43.49 -21.55
CA LYS A 285 21.99 44.12 -22.75
C LYS A 285 22.04 45.65 -22.63
N LYS A 286 20.99 46.28 -22.08
CA LYS A 286 20.97 47.73 -21.85
C LYS A 286 21.97 48.21 -20.81
N GLN A 287 22.48 47.32 -19.94
CA GLN A 287 23.53 47.67 -18.97
C GLN A 287 24.95 47.50 -19.52
N GLN A 288 25.11 46.96 -20.73
CA GLN A 288 26.40 46.85 -21.42
C GLN A 288 26.63 47.96 -22.46
N GLU A 289 25.63 48.80 -22.73
CA GLU A 289 25.70 49.93 -23.67
C GLU A 289 25.81 51.31 -22.95
N VAL A 290 26.19 51.32 -21.66
CA VAL A 290 26.46 52.54 -20.86
C VAL A 290 27.88 52.54 -20.34
#